data_AF-A0A2W6GHX6-F1
#
_entry.id   AF-A0A2W6GHX6-F1
#
_cell.length_a   1.000
_cell.length_b   1.000
_cell.length_c   1.000
_cell.angle_alpha   90.00
_cell.angle_beta   90.00
_cell.angle_gamma   90.00
#
_symmetry.space_group_name_H-M   'P 1'
#
loop_
_entity.id
_entity.type
_entity.pdbx_description
1 polymer ?
#
loop_
_entity_poly.entity_id
_entity_poly.type
_entity_poly.pdbx_seq_one_letter_code
_entity_poly.pdbx_strand_id
1 'polypeptide(L)'
;MTHRLLLPIGGISLAMLLAATTVAAQDYDAAHIPALRCESQFNKTEQCPIEGPMRLARQLSVTRCVENQNWGQSRRMLWVTDGCRAEFVADEHGRWPGRGRGRDRDDEGERLVCESYEKKDKECRIRVRHEVRMVKQKSVTTCIEDHNWGWDRRGIWVSDGCRAEFRVY
;
A
#
# COMPACT_ATOMS: atom_id res chain seq x y z
N MET A 1 70.76 69.00 28.81
CA MET A 1 70.17 68.15 29.87
C MET A 1 68.73 68.58 30.09
N THR A 2 67.77 67.87 29.50
CA THR A 2 66.32 68.04 29.76
C THR A 2 65.65 66.69 29.53
N HIS A 3 65.25 66.04 30.62
CA HIS A 3 64.47 64.79 30.63
C HIS A 3 63.00 65.07 30.30
N ARG A 4 62.37 64.21 29.49
CA ARG A 4 60.91 64.02 29.43
C ARG A 4 60.54 62.53 29.33
N LEU A 5 60.14 62.00 30.48
CA LEU A 5 58.96 61.17 30.80
C LEU A 5 58.50 60.05 29.83
N LEU A 6 58.70 58.81 30.31
CA LEU A 6 57.75 57.68 30.50
C LEU A 6 56.52 57.53 29.58
N LEU A 7 56.31 56.31 29.06
CA LEU A 7 55.22 55.39 29.48
C LEU A 7 55.34 54.00 28.78
N PRO A 8 54.97 52.88 29.44
CA PRO A 8 55.05 51.53 28.90
C PRO A 8 53.69 51.09 28.30
N ILE A 9 53.72 50.46 27.13
CA ILE A 9 52.56 49.76 26.54
C ILE A 9 53.17 48.48 25.96
N GLY A 10 52.96 47.31 26.56
CA GLY A 10 51.66 46.71 26.85
C GLY A 10 51.47 45.61 25.83
N GLY A 11 51.74 44.36 26.23
CA GLY A 11 51.75 43.20 25.34
C GLY A 11 50.39 42.93 24.71
N ILE A 12 50.39 42.54 23.44
CA ILE A 12 49.22 42.02 22.74
C ILE A 12 49.48 40.53 22.51
N SER A 13 49.05 39.71 23.46
CA SER A 13 48.95 38.26 23.28
C SER A 13 47.84 37.99 22.26
N LEU A 14 48.22 37.56 21.06
CA LEU A 14 47.31 37.13 20.00
C LEU A 14 46.77 35.73 20.34
N ALA A 15 45.63 35.66 21.03
CA ALA A 15 44.91 34.40 21.24
C ALA A 15 44.20 34.00 19.95
N MET A 16 44.78 33.04 19.22
CA MET A 16 44.21 32.48 18.00
C MET A 16 43.12 31.46 18.38
N LEU A 17 41.85 31.87 18.28
CA LEU A 17 40.68 31.00 18.49
C LEU A 17 40.51 30.06 17.29
N LEU A 18 40.77 28.77 17.49
CA LEU A 18 40.36 27.71 16.58
C LEU A 18 38.83 27.56 16.66
N ALA A 19 38.12 28.15 15.71
CA ALA A 19 36.71 27.87 15.51
C ALA A 19 36.56 26.46 14.90
N ALA A 20 36.31 25.46 15.74
CA ALA A 20 35.90 24.14 15.29
C ALA A 20 34.46 24.23 14.76
N THR A 21 34.29 24.22 13.45
CA THR A 21 32.96 24.08 12.83
C THR A 21 32.48 22.65 13.07
N THR A 22 31.54 22.46 13.99
CA THR A 22 30.80 21.21 14.10
C THR A 22 29.95 21.04 12.84
N VAL A 23 30.34 20.15 11.94
CA VAL A 23 29.47 19.68 10.87
C VAL A 23 28.42 18.79 11.51
N ALA A 24 27.18 19.28 11.62
CA ALA A 24 26.06 18.43 11.95
C ALA A 24 25.77 17.55 10.73
N ALA A 25 25.90 16.22 10.87
CA ALA A 25 25.35 15.30 9.90
C ALA A 25 23.83 15.53 9.89
N GLN A 26 23.30 16.06 8.79
CA GLN A 26 21.87 16.12 8.58
C GLN A 26 21.41 14.68 8.37
N ASP A 27 20.74 14.14 9.39
CA ASP A 27 19.96 12.91 9.29
C ASP A 27 18.81 13.25 8.32
N TYR A 28 19.09 13.11 7.02
CA TYR A 28 18.05 13.09 6.02
C TYR A 28 17.23 11.84 6.32
N ASP A 29 16.08 12.03 6.98
CA ASP A 29 15.02 11.02 7.11
C ASP A 29 14.84 10.37 5.74
N ALA A 30 15.53 9.25 5.51
CA ALA A 30 15.34 8.43 4.33
C ALA A 30 13.88 8.00 4.42
N ALA A 31 13.05 8.51 3.51
CA ALA A 31 11.60 8.37 3.54
C ALA A 31 11.20 6.96 3.99
N HIS A 32 10.81 6.82 5.26
CA HIS A 32 10.44 5.52 5.80
C HIS A 32 9.08 5.16 5.22
N ILE A 33 9.07 4.41 4.12
CA ILE A 33 7.84 3.91 3.50
C ILE A 33 7.22 2.92 4.49
N PRO A 34 6.02 3.20 5.05
CA PRO A 34 5.41 2.32 6.03
C PRO A 34 5.15 0.94 5.42
N ALA A 35 5.56 -0.10 6.15
CA ALA A 35 5.29 -1.47 5.76
C ALA A 35 3.87 -1.90 6.16
N LEU A 36 3.13 -2.47 5.21
CA LEU A 36 1.88 -3.18 5.45
C LEU A 36 2.20 -4.65 5.73
N ARG A 37 1.91 -5.12 6.95
CA ARG A 37 1.98 -6.53 7.30
C ARG A 37 0.67 -7.23 6.90
N CYS A 38 0.77 -8.27 6.08
CA CYS A 38 -0.38 -9.09 5.65
C CYS A 38 -0.02 -10.58 5.75
N GLU A 39 -0.87 -11.37 6.41
CA GLU A 39 -0.49 -12.71 6.86
C GLU A 39 -1.60 -13.75 6.69
N SER A 40 -1.33 -14.79 5.90
CA SER A 40 -2.14 -16.00 5.87
C SER A 40 -1.90 -16.80 7.14
N GLN A 41 -2.86 -16.75 8.07
CA GLN A 41 -2.86 -17.55 9.29
C GLN A 41 -3.74 -18.78 9.12
N PHE A 42 -3.28 -19.94 9.61
CA PHE A 42 -4.01 -21.20 9.51
C PHE A 42 -4.45 -21.56 8.08
N ASN A 43 -3.61 -21.23 7.08
CA ASN A 43 -3.85 -21.41 5.65
C ASN A 43 -5.11 -20.72 5.12
N LYS A 44 -5.60 -19.69 5.81
CA LYS A 44 -6.70 -18.87 5.33
C LYS A 44 -6.17 -17.78 4.42
N THR A 45 -6.88 -17.50 3.33
CA THR A 45 -6.61 -16.31 2.53
C THR A 45 -6.92 -15.06 3.36
N GLU A 46 -5.98 -14.14 3.40
CA GLU A 46 -6.11 -12.83 4.04
C GLU A 46 -6.15 -11.75 2.96
N GLN A 47 -6.94 -10.70 3.17
CA GLN A 47 -7.10 -9.60 2.22
C GLN A 47 -6.89 -8.25 2.92
N CYS A 48 -5.82 -7.56 2.55
CA CYS A 48 -5.37 -6.31 3.16
C CYS A 48 -5.62 -5.13 2.20
N PRO A 49 -6.35 -4.08 2.63
CA PRO A 49 -6.59 -2.89 1.80
C PRO A 49 -5.28 -2.18 1.42
N ILE A 50 -5.19 -1.77 0.16
CA ILE A 50 -4.03 -1.05 -0.39
C ILE A 50 -4.44 0.19 -1.18
N GLU A 51 -3.53 1.14 -1.21
CA GLU A 51 -3.73 2.48 -1.77
C GLU A 51 -3.05 2.67 -3.14
N GLY A 52 -2.21 1.72 -3.51
CA GLY A 52 -1.29 1.74 -4.63
C GLY A 52 -0.67 0.35 -4.84
N PRO A 53 0.13 0.18 -5.90
CA PRO A 53 0.94 -1.03 -6.08
C PRO A 53 1.87 -1.25 -4.89
N MET A 54 1.91 -2.50 -4.43
CA MET A 54 2.76 -2.97 -3.36
C MET A 54 3.81 -3.92 -3.91
N ARG A 55 4.95 -4.00 -3.23
CA ARG A 55 5.98 -5.01 -3.46
C ARG A 55 6.32 -5.74 -2.17
N LEU A 56 6.72 -6.99 -2.30
CA LEU A 56 7.23 -7.79 -1.18
C LEU A 56 8.50 -7.12 -0.61
N ALA A 57 8.45 -6.71 0.66
CA ALA A 57 9.58 -6.07 1.33
C ALA A 57 10.34 -7.05 2.21
N ARG A 58 9.60 -7.89 2.95
CA ARG A 58 10.18 -8.85 3.88
C ARG A 58 9.30 -10.07 4.02
N GLN A 59 9.89 -11.24 3.87
CA GLN A 59 9.22 -12.51 4.16
C GLN A 59 9.25 -12.80 5.67
N LEU A 60 8.10 -13.18 6.22
CA LEU A 60 7.91 -13.54 7.62
C LEU A 60 7.61 -15.04 7.82
N SER A 61 7.08 -15.71 6.79
CA SER A 61 6.80 -17.14 6.77
C SER A 61 8.00 -17.98 6.31
N VAL A 62 8.01 -19.26 6.71
CA VAL A 62 8.89 -20.27 6.11
C VAL A 62 8.44 -20.60 4.69
N THR A 63 7.13 -20.71 4.47
CA THR A 63 6.55 -20.78 3.12
C THR A 63 6.96 -19.53 2.34
N ARG A 64 7.53 -19.71 1.16
CA ARG A 64 7.92 -18.59 0.30
C ARG A 64 6.69 -17.84 -0.19
N CYS A 65 6.71 -16.52 -0.11
CA CYS A 65 5.70 -15.69 -0.73
C CYS A 65 6.06 -15.46 -2.21
N VAL A 66 5.33 -16.09 -3.11
CA VAL A 66 5.53 -16.00 -4.56
C VAL A 66 4.33 -15.33 -5.20
N GLU A 67 4.61 -14.27 -5.96
CA GLU A 67 3.57 -13.46 -6.61
C GLU A 67 2.79 -14.32 -7.61
N ASN A 68 1.49 -14.11 -7.69
CA ASN A 68 0.54 -14.88 -8.51
C ASN A 68 0.45 -16.38 -8.13
N GLN A 69 1.07 -16.80 -7.03
CA GLN A 69 0.91 -18.16 -6.50
C GLN A 69 0.21 -18.12 -5.14
N ASN A 70 0.83 -17.45 -4.16
CA ASN A 70 0.28 -17.39 -2.80
C ASN A 70 0.25 -15.97 -2.22
N TRP A 71 0.55 -14.97 -3.05
CA TRP A 71 0.12 -13.60 -2.83
C TRP A 71 -0.09 -12.89 -4.16
N GLY A 72 -0.82 -11.79 -4.13
CA GLY A 72 -1.03 -10.93 -5.27
C GLY A 72 -1.77 -9.66 -4.86
N GLN A 73 -2.14 -8.85 -5.84
CA GLN A 73 -2.83 -7.59 -5.59
C GLN A 73 -3.76 -7.21 -6.73
N SER A 74 -4.88 -6.57 -6.38
CA SER A 74 -5.75 -5.85 -7.28
C SER A 74 -5.57 -4.34 -7.05
N ARG A 75 -6.43 -3.51 -7.66
CA ARG A 75 -6.39 -2.05 -7.48
C ARG A 75 -6.55 -1.59 -6.03
N ARG A 76 -7.16 -2.40 -5.17
CA ARG A 76 -7.53 -1.99 -3.81
C ARG A 76 -7.22 -3.02 -2.74
N MET A 77 -6.89 -4.25 -3.13
CA MET A 77 -6.69 -5.33 -2.19
C MET A 77 -5.40 -6.06 -2.50
N LEU A 78 -4.54 -6.21 -1.50
CA LEU A 78 -3.48 -7.20 -1.51
C LEU A 78 -4.01 -8.46 -0.84
N TRP A 79 -3.72 -9.62 -1.39
CA TRP A 79 -4.10 -10.89 -0.78
C TRP A 79 -2.89 -11.78 -0.56
N VAL A 80 -2.92 -12.56 0.50
CA VAL A 80 -1.94 -13.62 0.80
C VAL A 80 -2.70 -14.89 1.18
N THR A 81 -2.19 -16.05 0.79
CA THR A 81 -2.82 -17.36 1.06
C THR A 81 -1.75 -18.43 1.29
N ASP A 82 -2.18 -19.66 1.56
CA ASP A 82 -1.32 -20.85 1.69
C ASP A 82 -0.12 -20.68 2.64
N GLY A 83 -0.34 -19.93 3.72
CA GLY A 83 0.67 -19.69 4.75
C GLY A 83 1.73 -18.65 4.38
N CYS A 84 1.59 -17.93 3.26
CA CYS A 84 2.40 -16.76 2.97
C CYS A 84 2.13 -15.65 4.01
N ARG A 85 3.19 -15.19 4.66
CA ARG A 85 3.18 -14.08 5.61
C ARG A 85 4.33 -13.15 5.31
N ALA A 86 4.03 -11.88 5.13
CA ALA A 86 5.03 -10.91 4.70
C ALA A 86 4.68 -9.47 5.10
N GLU A 87 5.70 -8.64 5.00
CA GLU A 87 5.58 -7.19 4.97
C GLU A 87 5.72 -6.72 3.53
N PHE A 88 4.87 -5.79 3.15
CA PHE A 88 4.79 -5.19 1.83
C PHE A 88 4.98 -3.69 1.97
N VAL A 89 5.64 -3.06 1.01
CA VAL A 89 5.77 -1.60 0.96
C VAL A 89 5.16 -1.10 -0.34
N ALA A 90 4.58 0.10 -0.29
CA ALA A 90 4.13 0.78 -1.50
C ALA A 90 5.33 1.00 -2.42
N ASP A 91 5.11 0.84 -3.73
CA ASP A 91 6.09 1.26 -4.72
C ASP A 91 6.22 2.79 -4.68
N GLU A 92 7.43 3.35 -4.78
CA GLU A 92 7.71 4.78 -4.58
C GLU A 92 6.94 5.68 -5.57
N HIS A 93 6.54 5.11 -6.71
CA HIS A 93 5.78 5.79 -7.77
C HIS A 93 4.25 5.57 -7.66
N GLY A 94 3.77 4.88 -6.63
CA GLY A 94 2.53 4.11 -6.69
C GLY A 94 1.30 4.76 -6.07
N ARG A 95 0.65 5.70 -6.76
CA ARG A 95 -0.80 5.93 -6.60
C ARG A 95 -1.50 5.44 -7.85
N TRP A 96 -2.46 4.52 -7.71
CA TRP A 96 -3.28 4.11 -8.85
C TRP A 96 -3.90 5.36 -9.53
N PRO A 97 -3.68 5.59 -10.83
CA PRO A 97 -4.30 6.71 -11.52
C PRO A 97 -5.81 6.50 -11.55
N GLY A 98 -6.56 7.47 -11.02
CA GLY A 98 -8.03 7.43 -11.04
C GLY A 98 -8.75 7.49 -9.69
N ARG A 99 -8.14 8.05 -8.63
CA ARG A 99 -8.94 8.58 -7.51
C ARG A 99 -9.69 9.84 -7.96
N GLY A 100 -10.74 9.66 -8.76
CA GLY A 100 -11.74 10.70 -8.95
C GLY A 100 -12.41 10.97 -7.61
N ARG A 101 -12.06 12.09 -6.97
CA ARG A 101 -12.94 12.70 -5.97
C ARG A 101 -14.14 13.28 -6.72
N GLY A 102 -15.13 12.45 -7.03
CA GLY A 102 -16.45 12.90 -7.45
C GLY A 102 -17.28 13.20 -6.21
N ARG A 103 -17.49 14.48 -5.93
CA ARG A 103 -18.48 14.93 -4.95
C ARG A 103 -19.85 14.95 -5.64
N ASP A 104 -20.81 14.38 -4.90
CA ASP A 104 -22.23 14.73 -4.83
C ASP A 104 -23.16 14.37 -6.00
N ARG A 105 -24.09 13.46 -5.65
CA ARG A 105 -25.42 13.18 -6.19
C ARG A 105 -25.46 12.22 -7.38
N ASP A 106 -25.59 10.93 -7.04
CA ASP A 106 -26.29 9.82 -7.76
C ASP A 106 -25.89 8.41 -7.23
N ASP A 107 -25.10 8.32 -6.15
CA ASP A 107 -24.13 7.24 -5.98
C ASP A 107 -24.51 6.16 -4.95
N GLU A 108 -25.76 5.70 -4.91
CA GLU A 108 -26.10 4.56 -4.05
C GLU A 108 -25.50 3.25 -4.56
N GLY A 109 -25.11 3.19 -5.85
CA GLY A 109 -24.54 2.03 -6.52
C GLY A 109 -25.51 0.83 -6.52
N GLU A 110 -25.72 0.20 -7.67
CA GLU A 110 -26.60 -0.96 -7.74
C GLU A 110 -25.96 -2.16 -7.05
N ARG A 111 -26.66 -2.74 -6.08
CA ARG A 111 -26.20 -3.96 -5.42
C ARG A 111 -26.75 -5.17 -6.14
N LEU A 112 -25.89 -6.13 -6.43
CA LEU A 112 -26.31 -7.44 -6.92
C LEU A 112 -25.54 -8.56 -6.26
N VAL A 113 -26.17 -9.73 -6.23
CA VAL A 113 -25.54 -10.97 -5.79
C VAL A 113 -25.14 -11.75 -7.04
N CYS A 114 -23.86 -12.09 -7.15
CA CYS A 114 -23.34 -12.93 -8.23
C CYS A 114 -22.67 -14.17 -7.64
N GLU A 115 -23.08 -15.35 -8.10
CA GLU A 115 -22.77 -16.60 -7.42
C GLU A 115 -22.37 -17.70 -8.40
N SER A 116 -21.14 -18.20 -8.24
CA SER A 116 -20.69 -19.45 -8.84
C SER A 116 -21.17 -20.60 -7.96
N TYR A 117 -22.15 -21.37 -8.44
CA TYR A 117 -22.58 -22.63 -7.83
C TYR A 117 -21.92 -23.81 -8.53
N GLU A 118 -21.60 -24.87 -7.80
CA GLU A 118 -21.00 -26.11 -8.35
C GLU A 118 -19.71 -25.87 -9.16
N LYS A 119 -18.94 -24.82 -8.82
CA LYS A 119 -17.74 -24.38 -9.54
C LYS A 119 -17.97 -24.00 -11.01
N LYS A 120 -19.21 -23.67 -11.39
CA LYS A 120 -19.54 -23.17 -12.73
C LYS A 120 -19.31 -21.66 -12.77
N ASP A 121 -18.67 -21.20 -13.83
CA ASP A 121 -18.51 -19.77 -14.07
C ASP A 121 -19.88 -19.11 -14.25
N LYS A 122 -20.02 -17.93 -13.67
CA LYS A 122 -21.25 -17.15 -13.74
C LYS A 122 -20.93 -15.73 -14.14
N GLU A 123 -21.59 -15.26 -15.18
CA GLU A 123 -21.64 -13.85 -15.54
C GLU A 123 -22.96 -13.23 -15.07
N CYS A 124 -22.86 -12.11 -14.37
CA CYS A 124 -23.97 -11.27 -13.98
C CYS A 124 -23.90 -9.97 -14.80
N ARG A 125 -24.72 -9.92 -15.85
CA ARG A 125 -24.75 -8.79 -16.79
C ARG A 125 -25.31 -7.56 -16.10
N ILE A 126 -24.49 -6.52 -16.04
CA ILE A 126 -24.86 -5.20 -15.54
C ILE A 126 -23.91 -4.18 -16.16
N ARG A 127 -24.43 -3.01 -16.53
CA ARG A 127 -23.60 -1.97 -17.12
C ARG A 127 -22.78 -1.27 -16.05
N VAL A 128 -21.48 -1.52 -16.03
CA VAL A 128 -20.54 -0.84 -15.12
C VAL A 128 -20.10 0.49 -15.73
N ARG A 129 -20.23 1.60 -14.98
CA ARG A 129 -19.84 2.93 -15.44
C ARG A 129 -18.44 3.28 -14.97
N HIS A 130 -18.19 3.06 -13.70
CA HIS A 130 -17.00 3.51 -13.00
C HIS A 130 -16.25 2.34 -12.36
N GLU A 131 -16.91 1.57 -11.51
CA GLU A 131 -16.27 0.52 -10.74
C GLU A 131 -17.24 -0.49 -10.13
N VAL A 132 -16.70 -1.63 -9.70
CA VAL A 132 -17.40 -2.61 -8.89
C VAL A 132 -16.64 -2.82 -7.59
N ARG A 133 -17.36 -2.93 -6.48
CA ARG A 133 -16.79 -3.28 -5.17
C ARG A 133 -17.48 -4.54 -4.66
N MET A 134 -16.70 -5.53 -4.23
CA MET A 134 -17.24 -6.62 -3.41
C MET A 134 -17.58 -6.06 -2.02
N VAL A 135 -18.85 -6.14 -1.63
CA VAL A 135 -19.33 -5.58 -0.35
C VAL A 135 -19.59 -6.67 0.69
N LYS A 136 -19.84 -7.91 0.27
CA LYS A 136 -20.03 -9.03 1.19
C LYS A 136 -19.71 -10.37 0.52
N GLN A 137 -18.79 -11.13 1.11
CA GLN A 137 -18.57 -12.52 0.72
C GLN A 137 -19.70 -13.42 1.26
N LYS A 138 -20.20 -14.32 0.42
CA LYS A 138 -21.26 -15.30 0.74
C LYS A 138 -20.75 -16.75 0.67
N SER A 139 -19.67 -17.02 -0.05
CA SER A 139 -19.03 -18.33 -0.14
C SER A 139 -18.04 -18.59 0.99
N VAL A 140 -17.81 -19.88 1.25
CA VAL A 140 -16.67 -20.34 2.06
C VAL A 140 -15.38 -20.17 1.26
N THR A 141 -15.40 -20.45 -0.06
CA THR A 141 -14.33 -20.08 -0.97
C THR A 141 -14.12 -18.57 -0.94
N THR A 142 -12.89 -18.13 -0.68
CA THR A 142 -12.55 -16.71 -0.68
C THR A 142 -12.67 -16.13 -2.09
N CYS A 143 -13.31 -14.98 -2.21
CA CYS A 143 -13.45 -14.24 -3.45
C CYS A 143 -12.27 -13.26 -3.62
N ILE A 144 -11.38 -13.56 -4.56
CA ILE A 144 -10.18 -12.79 -4.88
C ILE A 144 -10.37 -12.15 -6.26
N GLU A 145 -10.28 -10.81 -6.30
CA GLU A 145 -10.39 -10.04 -7.55
C GLU A 145 -9.26 -10.45 -8.50
N ASP A 146 -9.58 -10.54 -9.79
CA ASP A 146 -8.69 -10.99 -10.87
C ASP A 146 -8.24 -12.46 -10.78
N HIS A 147 -8.75 -13.22 -9.79
CA HIS A 147 -8.48 -14.65 -9.64
C HIS A 147 -9.74 -15.49 -9.85
N ASN A 148 -10.76 -15.31 -9.00
CA ASN A 148 -12.03 -16.05 -9.12
C ASN A 148 -13.27 -15.15 -9.11
N TRP A 149 -13.06 -13.85 -9.23
CA TRP A 149 -14.07 -12.90 -9.69
C TRP A 149 -13.41 -11.69 -10.32
N GLY A 150 -14.18 -10.94 -11.09
CA GLY A 150 -13.75 -9.68 -11.66
C GLY A 150 -14.89 -9.00 -12.39
N TRP A 151 -14.59 -7.93 -13.11
CA TRP A 151 -15.60 -7.18 -13.84
C TRP A 151 -15.02 -6.49 -15.07
N ASP A 152 -15.89 -6.26 -16.06
CA ASP A 152 -15.62 -5.42 -17.21
C ASP A 152 -16.81 -4.47 -17.44
N ARG A 153 -16.87 -3.79 -18.59
CA ARG A 153 -18.00 -2.89 -18.90
C ARG A 153 -19.34 -3.60 -19.12
N ARG A 154 -19.34 -4.92 -19.31
CA ARG A 154 -20.52 -5.77 -19.57
C ARG A 154 -21.08 -6.39 -18.29
N GLY A 155 -20.27 -6.52 -17.24
CA GLY A 155 -20.75 -6.96 -15.93
C GLY A 155 -19.68 -7.60 -15.07
N ILE A 156 -20.14 -8.39 -14.11
CA ILE A 156 -19.33 -9.10 -13.14
C ILE A 156 -19.25 -10.56 -13.55
N TRP A 157 -18.08 -11.18 -13.41
CA TRP A 157 -17.91 -12.62 -13.49
C TRP A 157 -17.45 -13.17 -12.15
N VAL A 158 -17.89 -14.38 -11.81
CA VAL A 158 -17.42 -15.16 -10.64
C VAL A 158 -17.18 -16.61 -11.07
N SER A 159 -16.13 -17.23 -10.55
CA SER A 159 -15.72 -18.61 -10.85
C SER A 159 -15.39 -19.38 -9.57
N ASP A 160 -15.08 -20.67 -9.70
CA ASP A 160 -14.48 -21.52 -8.65
C ASP A 160 -15.24 -21.55 -7.30
N GLY A 161 -16.55 -21.32 -7.35
CA GLY A 161 -17.39 -21.27 -6.15
C GLY A 161 -17.34 -19.96 -5.38
N CYS A 162 -16.75 -18.89 -5.94
CA CYS A 162 -16.88 -17.54 -5.41
C CYS A 162 -18.35 -17.08 -5.51
N ARG A 163 -18.88 -16.62 -4.37
CA ARG A 163 -20.24 -16.09 -4.24
C ARG A 163 -20.18 -14.85 -3.37
N ALA A 164 -20.66 -13.72 -3.88
CA ALA A 164 -20.61 -12.47 -3.15
C ALA A 164 -21.71 -11.50 -3.58
N GLU A 165 -21.95 -10.52 -2.71
CA GLU A 165 -22.68 -9.30 -3.01
C GLU A 165 -21.68 -8.25 -3.48
N PHE A 166 -22.01 -7.59 -4.58
CA PHE A 166 -21.23 -6.55 -5.22
C PHE A 166 -22.06 -5.27 -5.30
N ARG A 167 -21.38 -4.13 -5.22
CA ARG A 167 -21.95 -2.82 -5.51
C ARG A 167 -21.30 -2.25 -6.76
N VAL A 168 -22.11 -1.85 -7.72
CA VAL A 168 -21.71 -1.35 -9.04
C VAL A 168 -22.00 0.14 -9.13
N TYR A 169 -21.01 0.90 -9.60
CA TYR A 169 -21.05 2.34 -9.77
C TYR A 169 -20.96 2.70 -11.26
#